data_AF-A0A7J8YSR4-F1
#
_entry.id   AF-A0A7J8YSR4-F1
#
_cell.length_a   1.000
_cell.length_b   1.000
_cell.length_c   1.000
_cell.angle_alpha   90.00
_cell.angle_beta   90.00
_cell.angle_gamma   90.00
#
_symmetry.space_group_name_H-M   'P 1'
#
loop_
_entity.id
_entity.type
_entity.pdbx_description
1 polymer ?
#
loop_
_entity_poly.entity_id
_entity_poly.type
_entity_poly.pdbx_seq_one_letter_code
_entity_poly.pdbx_strand_id
1 'polypeptide(L)' 'MHFQDMYSDVAQLMFVKPNGALLKAMVHFWDPTYRCFTFNEVNMVLTIKEYSTLLHYDFRDPFRIYWKQNINF' A
#
# COMPACT_ATOMS: atom_id res chain seq x y z
N MET A 1 4.04 0.97 23.55
CA MET A 1 4.57 1.25 22.20
C MET A 1 3.52 2.07 21.48
N HIS A 2 3.82 3.33 21.14
CA HIS A 2 2.84 4.26 20.58
C HIS A 2 2.65 3.95 19.09
N PHE A 3 1.44 4.13 18.55
CA PHE A 3 1.15 3.92 17.11
C PHE A 3 2.10 4.72 16.20
N GLN A 4 2.47 5.92 16.63
CA GLN A 4 3.45 6.76 15.92
C GLN A 4 4.83 6.10 15.85
N ASP A 5 5.28 5.40 16.89
CA ASP A 5 6.61 4.77 16.88
C ASP A 5 6.71 3.60 15.88
N MET A 6 5.59 2.93 15.57
CA MET A 6 5.56 1.78 14.65
C MET A 6 5.11 2.12 13.24
N TYR A 7 4.30 3.17 13.08
CA TYR A 7 3.62 3.46 11.82
C TYR A 7 3.84 4.89 11.34
N SER A 8 4.72 5.70 11.96
CA SER A 8 4.97 7.09 11.52
C SER A 8 5.34 7.17 10.04
N ASP A 9 6.23 6.30 9.56
CA ASP A 9 6.63 6.29 8.14
C ASP A 9 5.46 5.87 7.22
N VAL A 10 4.63 4.90 7.64
CA VAL A 10 3.42 4.50 6.91
C VAL A 10 2.37 5.61 6.91
N ALA A 11 2.23 6.33 8.02
CA ALA A 11 1.28 7.41 8.16
C ALA A 11 1.61 8.61 7.26
N GLN A 12 2.90 8.85 7.00
CA GLN A 12 3.33 9.85 6.01
C GLN A 12 2.90 9.48 4.59
N LEU A 13 2.91 8.20 4.22
CA LEU A 13 2.40 7.72 2.92
C LEU A 13 0.89 7.89 2.77
N MET A 14 0.15 7.84 3.88
CA MET A 14 -1.30 8.07 3.89
C MET A 14 -1.67 9.55 3.89
N PHE A 15 -0.71 10.46 4.05
CA PHE A 15 -0.93 11.91 4.08
C PHE A 15 -0.99 12.53 2.66
N VAL A 16 -1.67 11.85 1.73
CA VAL A 16 -1.94 12.39 0.40
C VAL A 16 -3.24 13.17 0.46
N LYS A 17 -3.19 14.48 0.19
CA LYS A 17 -4.41 15.28 0.02
C LYS A 17 -5.21 14.67 -1.14
N PRO A 18 -6.47 14.22 -0.92
CA PRO A 18 -7.25 13.63 -1.99
C PRO A 18 -7.52 14.68 -3.06
N ASN A 19 -6.98 14.45 -4.26
CA ASN A 19 -7.26 15.27 -5.43
C ASN A 19 -8.48 14.67 -6.16
N GLY A 20 -9.57 15.43 -6.23
CA GLY A 20 -10.82 14.97 -6.84
C GLY A 20 -10.69 14.58 -8.32
N ALA A 21 -9.79 15.23 -9.07
CA ALA A 21 -9.52 14.85 -10.47
C ALA A 21 -8.76 13.52 -10.55
N LEU A 22 -7.80 13.31 -9.64
CA LEU A 22 -7.06 12.05 -9.54
C LEU A 22 -8.00 10.90 -9.16
N LEU A 23 -8.88 11.10 -8.18
CA LEU A 23 -9.86 10.10 -7.78
C LEU A 23 -10.79 9.71 -8.93
N LYS A 24 -11.28 10.69 -9.71
CA LYS A 24 -12.07 10.41 -10.93
C LYS A 24 -11.28 9.62 -11.96
N ALA A 25 -10.00 9.96 -12.16
CA ALA A 25 -9.14 9.21 -13.07
C ALA A 25 -8.93 7.76 -12.59
N MET A 26 -8.72 7.54 -11.29
CA MET A 26 -8.54 6.20 -10.72
C MET A 26 -9.75 5.29 -10.92
N VAL A 27 -10.97 5.83 -10.90
CA VAL A 27 -12.19 5.02 -11.16
C VAL A 27 -12.15 4.33 -12.53
N HIS A 28 -11.53 4.94 -13.54
CA HIS A 28 -11.39 4.32 -14.87
C HIS A 28 -10.47 3.10 -14.88
N PHE A 29 -9.61 2.96 -13.88
CA PHE A 29 -8.67 1.86 -13.72
C PHE A 29 -9.18 0.80 -12.72
N TRP A 30 -10.42 0.91 -12.22
CA TRP A 30 -10.97 -0.08 -11.30
C TRP A 30 -11.30 -1.39 -12.02
N ASP A 31 -10.65 -2.48 -11.61
CA ASP A 31 -10.96 -3.82 -12.06
C ASP A 31 -11.91 -4.50 -11.06
N PRO A 32 -13.19 -4.74 -11.43
CA PRO A 32 -14.16 -5.35 -10.52
C PRO A 32 -13.88 -6.83 -10.24
N THR A 33 -13.13 -7.52 -11.11
CA THR A 33 -12.78 -8.95 -10.97
C THR A 33 -11.82 -9.14 -9.81
N TYR A 34 -10.79 -8.29 -9.76
CA TYR A 34 -9.74 -8.36 -8.73
C TYR A 34 -9.99 -7.42 -7.55
N ARG A 35 -11.00 -6.55 -7.64
CA ARG A 35 -11.35 -5.53 -6.64
C ARG A 35 -10.16 -4.62 -6.32
N CYS A 36 -9.39 -4.27 -7.34
CA CYS A 36 -8.23 -3.40 -7.24
C CYS A 36 -8.11 -2.50 -8.48
N PHE A 37 -7.27 -1.47 -8.39
CA PHE A 37 -6.94 -0.67 -9.56
C PHE A 37 -5.90 -1.41 -10.41
N THR A 38 -6.07 -1.44 -11.72
CA THR A 38 -5.12 -2.04 -12.67
C THR A 38 -4.68 -1.00 -13.69
N PHE A 39 -3.37 -0.84 -13.87
CA PHE A 39 -2.80 -0.02 -14.94
C PHE A 39 -2.11 -0.99 -15.89
N ASN A 40 -2.76 -1.28 -17.02
CA ASN A 40 -2.44 -2.37 -17.95
C ASN A 40 -0.93 -2.70 -18.09
N GLU A 41 -0.09 -1.69 -18.29
CA GLU A 41 1.34 -1.87 -18.59
C GLU A 41 2.26 -1.52 -17.41
N VAL A 42 1.71 -0.98 -16.32
CA VAL A 42 2.51 -0.57 -15.16
C VAL A 42 2.29 -1.58 -14.04
N ASN A 43 3.34 -2.36 -13.74
CA ASN A 43 3.34 -3.19 -12.56
C ASN A 43 3.33 -2.30 -11.31
N MET A 44 2.15 -2.18 -10.68
CA MET A 44 2.00 -1.46 -9.42
C MET A 44 2.49 -2.25 -8.20
N VAL A 45 2.84 -3.53 -8.39
CA VAL A 45 3.46 -4.31 -7.32
C VAL A 45 4.90 -3.85 -7.20
N LEU A 46 5.17 -3.03 -6.19
CA LEU A 46 6.52 -2.61 -5.84
C LEU A 46 7.36 -3.86 -5.51
N THR A 47 8.62 -3.84 -5.92
CA THR A 47 9.60 -4.85 -5.50
C THR A 47 9.89 -4.73 -4.01
N ILE A 48 10.42 -5.79 -3.37
CA ILE A 48 10.79 -5.76 -1.94
C ILE A 48 11.76 -4.61 -1.64
N LYS A 49 12.67 -4.29 -2.57
CA LYS A 49 13.61 -3.18 -2.44
C LYS A 49 12.91 -1.82 -2.46
N GLU A 50 11.94 -1.63 -3.34
CA GLU A 50 11.16 -0.40 -3.43
C GLU A 50 10.26 -0.24 -2.19
N TYR A 51 9.62 -1.31 -1.71
CA TYR A 51 8.92 -1.31 -0.43
C TYR A 51 9.85 -0.94 0.74
N SER A 52 11.07 -1.50 0.76
CA SER A 52 12.06 -1.20 1.82
C SER A 52 12.41 0.29 1.86
N THR A 53 12.61 0.87 0.68
CA THR A 53 12.93 2.28 0.51
C THR A 53 11.74 3.15 0.92
N LEU A 54 10.54 2.80 0.48
CA LEU A 54 9.32 3.57 0.73
C LEU A 54 8.86 3.52 2.19
N LEU A 55 9.09 2.40 2.87
CA LEU A 55 8.70 2.20 4.27
C LEU A 55 9.84 2.50 5.26
N HIS A 56 11.01 2.92 4.76
CA HIS A 56 12.26 3.04 5.53
C HIS A 56 12.53 1.81 6.42
N TYR A 57 12.15 0.62 5.92
CA TYR A 57 12.19 -0.62 6.68
C TYR A 57 12.99 -1.68 5.94
N ASP A 58 13.97 -2.27 6.61
CA ASP A 58 14.80 -3.31 6.04
C ASP A 58 14.13 -4.68 6.17
N PHE A 59 13.57 -5.17 5.06
CA PHE A 59 12.94 -6.48 4.94
C PHE A 59 13.99 -7.60 4.87
N ARG A 60 14.80 -7.78 5.93
CA ARG A 60 15.79 -8.87 6.04
C ARG A 60 15.15 -10.26 6.00
N ASP A 61 13.86 -10.34 6.31
CA ASP A 61 13.02 -11.53 6.17
C ASP A 61 11.66 -11.13 5.55
N PRO A 62 11.53 -11.15 4.21
CA PRO A 62 10.31 -10.72 3.52
C PRO A 62 9.11 -11.64 3.77
N PHE A 63 9.29 -12.81 4.40
CA PHE A 63 8.21 -13.75 4.72
C PHE A 63 7.63 -13.53 6.12
N ARG A 64 8.19 -12.63 6.94
CA ARG A 64 7.66 -12.26 8.27
C ARG A 64 6.63 -11.12 8.25
N ILE A 65 6.14 -10.72 7.08
CA ILE A 65 5.06 -9.74 6.98
C ILE A 65 3.77 -10.41 7.48
N TYR A 66 3.44 -10.21 8.76
CA TYR A 66 2.24 -10.76 9.37
C TYR A 66 1.00 -10.10 8.78
N TRP A 67 0.25 -10.86 7.98
CA TRP A 67 -1.17 -10.59 7.80
C TRP A 67 -1.87 -10.88 9.13
N LYS A 68 -2.36 -9.85 9.82
CA LYS A 68 -3.31 -10.06 10.91
C LYS A 68 -4.62 -10.56 10.28
N GLN A 69 -4.78 -11.87 10.20
CA GLN A 69 -6.07 -12.51 9.91
C GLN A 69 -7.03 -12.14 11.04
N ASN A 70 -7.79 -11.06 10.87
CA ASN A 70 -9.02 -10.84 11.62
C ASN A 70 -10.13 -11.56 10.84
N ILE A 71 -10.14 -12.89 10.91
CA ILE A 71 -11.31 -13.69 10.57
C ILE A 71 -12.02 -13.98 11.89
N ASN A 72 -13.16 -13.33 12.10
CA ASN A 72 -14.24 -13.89 12.89
C ASN A 72 -15.53 -13.63 12.10
N PHE A 73 -16.25 -14.71 11.82
CA PHE A 73 -17.58 -14.72 11.22
C PHE A 73 -18.61 -14.06 12.13
#